data_AF-A0AA45QRH2-F1
#
_entry.id   AF-A0AA45QRH2-F1
#
_cell.length_a   1.000
_cell.length_b   1.000
_cell.length_c   1.000
_cell.angle_alpha   90.00
_cell.angle_beta   90.00
_cell.angle_gamma   90.00
#
_symmetry.space_group_name_H-M   'P 1'
#
loop_
_entity.id
_entity.type
_entity.pdbx_description
1 polymer ?
#
loop_
_entity_poly.entity_id
_entity_poly.type
_entity_poly.pdbx_seq_one_letter_code
_entity_poly.pdbx_strand_id
1 'polypeptide(L)'
;MENLKKKSVRAYLLLESLITLGLLGILVTSVLTEVVKSRQQLQEDNQQIEALNVAKMALNTRLTELSVNGASIKVEQTDDQISITNRGKELLELERTPH
;
A
#
# COMPACT_ATOMS: atom_id res chain seq x y z
N MET A 1 34.08 20.30 -47.34
CA MET A 1 33.39 20.97 -46.22
C MET A 1 31.98 20.44 -45.98
N GLU A 2 31.20 20.10 -47.01
CA GLU A 2 29.81 19.62 -46.91
C GLU A 2 29.62 18.33 -46.08
N ASN A 3 30.49 17.34 -46.26
CA ASN A 3 30.41 16.07 -45.51
C ASN A 3 30.65 16.24 -44.00
N LEU A 4 31.45 17.22 -43.59
CA LEU A 4 31.70 17.52 -42.18
C LEU A 4 30.45 18.14 -41.52
N LYS A 5 29.79 19.07 -42.21
CA LYS A 5 28.51 19.67 -41.77
C LYS A 5 27.39 18.63 -41.65
N LYS A 6 27.32 17.68 -42.59
CA LYS A 6 26.33 16.59 -42.54
C LYS A 6 26.59 15.63 -41.38
N LYS A 7 27.85 15.35 -41.06
CA LYS A 7 28.24 14.51 -39.92
C LYS A 7 27.95 15.20 -38.58
N SER A 8 28.18 16.51 -38.46
CA SER A 8 27.88 17.26 -37.23
C SER A 8 26.37 17.34 -36.95
N VAL A 9 25.53 17.56 -37.99
CA VAL A 9 24.07 17.57 -37.83
C VAL A 9 23.55 16.20 -37.38
N ARG A 10 24.05 15.11 -37.96
CA ARG A 10 23.68 13.75 -37.53
C ARG A 10 24.09 13.46 -36.09
N ALA A 11 25.30 13.87 -35.69
CA ALA A 11 25.76 13.69 -34.31
C ALA A 11 24.90 14.49 -33.32
N TYR A 12 24.49 15.70 -33.69
CA TYR A 12 23.61 16.53 -32.87
C TYR A 12 22.22 15.92 -32.69
N LEU A 13 21.59 15.45 -33.78
CA LEU A 13 20.29 14.75 -33.72
C LEU A 13 20.35 13.46 -32.87
N LEU A 14 21.46 12.73 -32.93
CA LEU A 14 21.67 11.54 -32.09
C LEU A 14 21.77 11.91 -30.61
N LEU A 15 22.50 12.99 -30.28
CA LEU A 15 22.62 13.48 -28.91
C LEU A 15 21.27 13.96 -28.36
N GLU A 16 20.51 14.74 -29.13
CA GLU A 16 19.18 15.18 -28.73
C GLU A 16 18.26 13.99 -28.46
N SER A 17 18.22 13.01 -29.37
CA SER A 17 17.41 11.80 -29.20
C SER A 17 17.82 11.01 -27.96
N LEU A 18 19.13 10.92 -27.67
CA LEU A 18 19.64 10.24 -26.49
C LEU A 18 19.23 10.94 -25.19
N ILE A 19 19.30 12.27 -25.15
CA ILE A 19 18.87 13.07 -24.01
C ILE A 19 17.36 12.90 -23.81
N THR A 20 16.56 13.02 -24.87
CA THR A 20 15.11 12.82 -24.80
C THR A 20 14.76 11.44 -24.28
N LEU A 21 15.45 10.39 -24.76
CA LEU A 21 15.21 9.03 -24.30
C LEU A 21 15.58 8.85 -22.82
N GLY A 22 16.71 9.43 -22.38
CA GLY A 22 17.12 9.41 -20.99
C GLY A 22 16.11 10.09 -20.06
N LEU A 23 15.63 11.28 -20.45
CA LEU A 23 14.60 12.01 -19.71
C LEU A 23 13.28 11.22 -19.66
N LEU A 24 12.86 10.63 -20.77
CA LEU A 24 11.67 9.78 -20.80
C LEU A 24 11.81 8.57 -19.88
N GLY A 25 12.98 7.91 -19.90
CA GLY A 25 13.27 6.78 -19.02
C GLY A 25 13.16 7.15 -17.53
N ILE A 26 13.70 8.31 -17.15
CA ILE A 26 13.60 8.84 -15.78
C ILE A 26 12.14 9.10 -15.41
N LEU A 27 11.37 9.77 -16.27
CA LEU A 27 9.97 10.07 -16.02
C LEU A 27 9.12 8.81 -15.86
N VAL A 28 9.24 7.86 -16.80
CA VAL A 28 8.49 6.59 -16.76
C VAL A 28 8.85 5.79 -15.51
N THR A 29 10.14 5.69 -15.19
CA THR A 29 10.59 4.95 -13.99
C THR A 29 10.07 5.60 -12.71
N SER A 30 10.10 6.94 -12.62
CA SER A 30 9.59 7.67 -11.47
C SER A 30 8.10 7.42 -11.28
N VAL A 31 7.30 7.52 -12.34
CA VAL A 31 5.86 7.27 -12.29
C VAL A 31 5.57 5.82 -11.91
N LEU A 32 6.27 4.86 -12.53
CA LEU A 32 6.07 3.44 -12.26
C LEU A 32 6.39 3.10 -10.80
N THR A 33 7.46 3.67 -10.25
CA THR A 33 7.87 3.46 -8.85
C THR A 33 6.77 3.93 -7.90
N GLU A 34 6.23 5.13 -8.11
CA GLU A 34 5.14 5.64 -7.27
C GLU A 34 3.84 4.85 -7.44
N VAL A 35 3.52 4.39 -8.65
CA VAL A 35 2.35 3.52 -8.88
C VAL A 35 2.48 2.19 -8.13
N VAL A 36 3.65 1.55 -8.18
CA VAL A 36 3.89 0.30 -7.45
C VAL A 36 3.78 0.53 -5.95
N LYS A 37 4.44 1.57 -5.43
CA LYS A 37 4.37 1.94 -4.01
C LYS A 37 2.94 2.24 -3.55
N SER A 38 2.19 3.00 -4.34
CA SER A 38 0.79 3.34 -4.05
C SER A 38 -0.10 2.09 -4.00
N ARG A 39 0.09 1.15 -4.93
CA ARG A 39 -0.67 -0.12 -4.93
C ARG A 39 -0.35 -0.98 -3.71
N GLN A 40 0.92 -1.05 -3.32
CA GLN A 40 1.34 -1.77 -2.13
C GLN A 40 0.71 -1.17 -0.87
N GLN A 41 0.77 0.15 -0.72
CA GLN A 41 0.15 0.85 0.41
C GLN A 41 -1.36 0.61 0.45
N LEU A 42 -2.05 0.75 -0.68
CA LEU A 42 -3.50 0.53 -0.75
C LEU A 42 -3.88 -0.91 -0.37
N GLN A 43 -3.05 -1.89 -0.72
CA GLN A 43 -3.27 -3.28 -0.33
C GLN A 43 -3.12 -3.47 1.19
N GLU A 44 -2.10 -2.85 1.80
CA GLU A 44 -1.88 -2.90 3.25
C GLU A 44 -3.01 -2.20 4.01
N ASP A 45 -3.47 -1.04 3.53
CA ASP A 45 -4.59 -0.29 4.10
C ASP A 45 -5.89 -1.11 4.01
N ASN A 46 -6.15 -1.72 2.85
CA ASN A 46 -7.32 -2.59 2.67
C ASN A 46 -7.31 -3.78 3.62
N GLN A 47 -6.16 -4.44 3.82
CA GLN A 47 -6.05 -5.56 4.76
C GLN A 47 -6.33 -5.13 6.20
N GLN A 48 -5.88 -3.94 6.60
CA GLN A 48 -6.18 -3.39 7.92
C GLN A 48 -7.67 -3.08 8.08
N ILE A 49 -8.29 -2.45 7.07
CA ILE A 49 -9.73 -2.16 7.04
C ILE A 49 -10.56 -3.45 7.11
N GLU A 50 -10.17 -4.49 6.37
CA GLU A 50 -10.83 -5.79 6.41
C GLU A 50 -10.77 -6.42 7.80
N ALA A 51 -9.60 -6.41 8.44
CA ALA A 51 -9.45 -6.94 9.79
C ALA A 51 -10.29 -6.17 10.82
N LEU A 52 -10.36 -4.84 10.71
CA LEU A 52 -11.22 -3.98 11.53
C LEU A 52 -12.71 -4.28 11.29
N ASN A 53 -13.11 -4.50 10.04
CA ASN A 53 -14.50 -4.85 9.71
C ASN A 53 -14.89 -6.21 10.28
N VAL A 54 -14.01 -7.20 10.22
CA VAL A 54 -14.25 -8.53 10.83
C VAL A 54 -14.31 -8.40 12.35
N ALA A 55 -13.45 -7.57 12.96
CA ALA A 55 -13.52 -7.31 14.40
C ALA A 55 -14.85 -6.68 14.83
N LYS A 56 -15.31 -5.66 14.09
CA LYS A 56 -16.61 -5.04 14.31
C LYS A 56 -17.75 -6.06 14.14
N MET A 57 -17.65 -6.96 13.16
CA MET A 57 -18.62 -8.02 12.96
C MET A 57 -18.63 -9.01 14.13
N ALA A 58 -17.47 -9.42 14.65
CA ALA A 58 -17.34 -10.29 15.82
C ALA A 58 -18.02 -9.66 17.05
N LEU A 59 -17.76 -8.37 17.31
CA LEU A 59 -18.40 -7.61 18.38
C LEU A 59 -19.92 -7.53 18.23
N ASN A 60 -20.41 -7.19 17.04
CA ASN A 60 -21.84 -7.06 16.77
C ASN A 60 -22.59 -8.40 16.87
N THR A 61 -21.94 -9.50 16.48
CA THR A 61 -22.50 -10.86 16.55
C THR A 61 -22.25 -11.53 17.90
N ARG A 62 -21.56 -10.85 18.83
CA ARG A 62 -21.14 -11.35 20.15
C ARG A 62 -20.33 -12.64 20.09
N LEU A 63 -19.63 -12.86 18.98
CA LEU A 63 -18.70 -13.97 18.82
C LEU A 63 -17.35 -13.59 19.41
N THR A 64 -16.80 -14.47 20.25
CA THR A 64 -15.45 -14.31 20.84
C THR A 64 -14.33 -14.59 19.84
N GLU A 65 -14.63 -15.32 18.76
CA GLU A 65 -13.71 -15.61 17.67
C GLU A 65 -14.45 -15.57 16.33
N LEU A 66 -13.86 -14.92 15.34
CA LEU A 66 -14.38 -14.85 13.99
C LEU A 66 -13.24 -14.84 12.98
N SER A 67 -13.22 -15.83 12.08
CA SER A 67 -12.28 -15.85 10.96
C SER A 67 -13.01 -15.77 9.63
N VAL A 68 -12.75 -14.70 8.88
CA VAL A 68 -13.36 -14.41 7.57
C VAL A 68 -12.31 -13.73 6.70
N ASN A 69 -12.24 -14.11 5.42
CA ASN A 69 -11.34 -13.51 4.41
C ASN A 69 -9.87 -13.42 4.84
N GLY A 70 -9.38 -14.42 5.57
CA GLY A 70 -8.00 -14.48 6.05
C GLY A 70 -7.72 -13.62 7.29
N ALA A 71 -8.63 -12.75 7.74
CA ALA A 71 -8.56 -12.21 9.10
C ALA A 71 -8.99 -13.29 10.11
N SER A 72 -8.32 -13.36 11.25
CA SER A 72 -8.68 -14.28 12.34
C SER A 72 -8.72 -13.47 13.62
N ILE A 73 -9.91 -12.96 13.94
CA ILE A 73 -10.11 -12.05 15.05
C ILE A 73 -10.52 -12.82 16.30
N LYS A 74 -9.84 -12.56 17.42
CA LYS A 74 -10.27 -12.95 18.75
C LYS A 74 -10.59 -11.70 19.56
N VAL A 75 -11.70 -11.76 20.27
CA VAL A 75 -12.18 -10.69 21.15
C VAL A 75 -12.14 -11.23 22.57
N GLU A 76 -11.26 -10.66 23.38
CA GLU A 76 -11.16 -10.94 24.80
C GLU A 76 -11.77 -9.77 25.58
N GLN A 77 -12.78 -10.06 26.40
CA GLN A 77 -13.44 -9.07 27.23
C GLN A 77 -13.10 -9.34 28.68
N THR A 78 -12.43 -8.39 29.33
CA THR A 78 -12.24 -8.32 30.77
C THR A 78 -13.24 -7.33 31.35
N ASP A 79 -13.36 -7.26 32.68
CA ASP A 79 -14.32 -6.35 33.35
C ASP A 79 -14.12 -4.88 32.96
N ASP A 80 -12.87 -4.47 32.72
CA ASP A 80 -12.50 -3.08 32.41
C ASP A 80 -12.05 -2.84 30.96
N GLN A 81 -11.91 -3.89 30.14
CA GLN A 81 -11.20 -3.77 28.87
C GLN A 81 -11.71 -4.74 27.80
N ILE A 82 -11.66 -4.32 26.53
CA ILE A 82 -11.86 -5.17 25.35
C ILE A 82 -10.56 -5.17 24.54
N SER A 83 -9.92 -6.33 24.42
CA SER A 83 -8.76 -6.53 23.54
C SER A 83 -9.18 -7.31 22.30
N ILE A 84 -8.78 -6.80 21.14
CA ILE A 84 -9.06 -7.40 19.84
C ILE A 84 -7.72 -7.77 19.22
N THR A 85 -7.52 -9.06 18.94
CA THR A 85 -6.30 -9.57 18.29
C THR A 85 -6.62 -10.15 16.92
N ASN A 86 -5.72 -9.94 15.94
CA ASN A 86 -5.76 -10.58 14.63
C ASN A 86 -4.56 -11.53 14.49
N ARG A 87 -4.81 -12.83 14.34
CA ARG A 87 -3.77 -13.87 14.25
C ARG A 87 -2.72 -13.77 15.38
N GLY A 88 -3.17 -13.44 16.59
CA GLY A 88 -2.31 -13.31 17.78
C GLY A 88 -1.52 -12.00 17.88
N LYS A 89 -1.72 -11.04 16.96
CA LYS A 89 -1.21 -9.67 17.10
C LYS A 89 -2.33 -8.75 17.57
N GLU A 90 -2.01 -7.86 18.49
CA GLU A 90 -2.95 -6.84 18.94
C GLU A 90 -3.36 -5.93 17.78
N LEU A 91 -4.67 -5.78 17.61
CA LEU A 91 -5.28 -4.97 16.56
C LEU A 91 -5.91 -3.71 17.16
N LEU A 92 -6.63 -3.84 18.28
CA LEU A 92 -7.19 -2.72 19.03
C LEU A 92 -7.34 -3.06 20.51
N GLU A 93 -7.12 -2.06 21.34
CA GLU A 93 -7.35 -2.08 22.78
C GLU A 93 -8.38 -0.98 23.11
N LEU A 94 -9.45 -1.32 23.83
CA LEU A 94 -10.49 -0.38 24.22
C LEU A 94 -10.75 -0.48 25.73
N GLU A 95 -10.67 0.64 26.43
CA GLU A 95 -11.14 0.72 27.82
C GLU A 95 -12.68 0.75 27.85
N ARG A 96 -13.29 -0.04 28.73
CA ARG A 96 -14.74 -0.04 28.93
C ARG A 96 -15.10 1.23 29.71
N THR A 97 -15.50 2.29 29.02
CA THR A 97 -16.04 3.49 29.69
C THR A 97 -17.31 3.08 30.46
N PRO A 98 -17.36 3.26 31.80
CA PRO A 98 -18.57 3.00 32.55
C PRO A 98 -19.65 3.99 32.12
N HIS A 99 -20.85 3.47 31.85
CA HIS A 99 -22.07 4.26 31.59
C HIS A 99 -22.54 5.00 32.84
#